data_AF-A0A8I0P486-F1
#
_entry.id   AF-A0A8I0P486-F1
#
_cell.length_a   1.000
_cell.length_b   1.000
_cell.length_c   1.000
_cell.angle_alpha   90.00
_cell.angle_beta   90.00
_cell.angle_gamma   90.00
#
_symmetry.space_group_name_H-M   'P 1'
#
loop_
_entity.id
_entity.type
_entity.pdbx_description
1 polymer ?
#
loop_
_entity_poly.entity_id
_entity_poly.type
_entity_poly.pdbx_seq_one_letter_code
_entity_poly.pdbx_strand_id
1 'polypeptide(L)'
;MTAKPTPEEAETLLAALQGQAPAIVCYSRCWPCQFDQHYDPPQPHPWADDEDRAHATATGQPEPTGNCACRCAKPEAEAQR
;
A
#
# COMPACT_ATOMS: atom_id res chain seq x y z
N MET A 1 9.56 16.77 -3.99
CA MET A 1 11.02 16.61 -4.18
C MET A 1 11.33 15.17 -3.80
N THR A 2 11.69 14.30 -4.73
CA THR A 2 12.04 12.92 -4.37
C THR A 2 13.40 12.94 -3.69
N ALA A 3 13.41 12.78 -2.37
CA ALA A 3 14.64 12.57 -1.63
C ALA A 3 15.34 11.32 -2.20
N LYS A 4 16.66 11.37 -2.34
CA LYS A 4 17.43 10.15 -2.65
C LYS A 4 17.19 9.15 -1.51
N PRO A 5 16.93 7.87 -1.82
CA PRO A 5 16.82 6.85 -0.78
C PRO A 5 18.11 6.82 0.04
N THR A 6 17.96 6.61 1.33
CA THR A 6 19.06 6.35 2.26
C THR A 6 19.79 5.05 1.86
N PRO A 7 21.04 4.84 2.33
CA PRO A 7 21.76 3.60 2.07
C PRO A 7 20.99 2.34 2.50
N GLU A 8 20.29 2.40 3.64
CA GLU A 8 19.48 1.29 4.18
C GLU A 8 18.26 0.99 3.30
N GLU A 9 17.55 2.02 2.81
CA GLU A 9 16.44 1.86 1.87
C GLU A 9 16.92 1.28 0.53
N ALA A 10 18.09 1.73 0.05
CA ALA A 10 18.69 1.23 -1.18
C ALA A 10 19.10 -0.25 -1.07
N GLU A 11 19.67 -0.66 0.06
CA GLU A 11 20.09 -2.03 0.33
C GLU A 11 18.87 -2.96 0.46
N THR A 12 17.81 -2.51 1.14
CA THR A 12 16.52 -3.21 1.24
C THR A 12 15.90 -3.42 -0.15
N LEU A 13 15.91 -2.40 -1.00
CA LEU A 13 15.42 -2.49 -2.37
C LEU A 13 16.26 -3.48 -3.20
N LEU A 14 17.59 -3.45 -3.05
CA LEU A 14 18.49 -4.36 -3.77
C LEU A 14 18.24 -5.82 -3.38
N ALA A 15 18.08 -6.10 -2.08
CA ALA A 15 17.78 -7.43 -1.57
C ALA A 15 16.42 -7.94 -2.10
N ALA A 16 15.41 -7.07 -2.18
CA ALA A 16 14.10 -7.38 -2.75
C ALA A 16 14.19 -7.73 -4.24
N LEU A 17 14.96 -6.96 -5.02
CA LEU A 17 15.17 -7.20 -6.45
C LEU A 17 15.96 -8.49 -6.73
N GLN A 18 16.88 -8.87 -5.83
CA GLN A 18 17.67 -10.10 -5.92
C GLN A 18 16.93 -11.34 -5.38
N GLY A 19 15.70 -11.19 -4.89
CA GLY A 19 14.92 -12.27 -4.28
C GLY A 19 15.44 -12.74 -2.91
N GLN A 20 16.31 -11.95 -2.27
CA GLN A 20 16.87 -12.21 -0.95
C GLN A 20 15.97 -11.70 0.18
N ALA A 21 15.06 -10.78 -0.13
CA ALA A 21 14.01 -10.30 0.76
C ALA A 21 12.65 -10.31 0.03
N PRO A 22 11.53 -10.56 0.72
CA PRO A 22 10.22 -10.53 0.10
C PRO A 22 9.87 -9.12 -0.39
N ALA A 23 9.77 -8.95 -1.71
CA ALA A 23 9.18 -7.76 -2.31
C ALA A 23 7.64 -7.88 -2.24
N ILE A 24 6.99 -7.09 -1.39
CA ILE A 24 5.52 -7.00 -1.43
C ILE A 24 5.13 -6.15 -2.64
N VAL A 25 4.75 -6.82 -3.72
CA VAL A 25 4.20 -6.16 -4.91
C VAL A 25 2.67 -6.14 -4.79
N CYS A 26 2.08 -4.95 -4.62
CA CYS A 26 0.66 -4.78 -4.80
C CYS A 26 0.35 -4.78 -6.30
N TYR A 27 -0.14 -5.90 -6.83
CA TYR A 27 -0.45 -6.05 -8.25
C TYR A 27 -1.59 -5.14 -8.73
N SER A 28 -2.48 -4.72 -7.82
CA SER A 28 -3.63 -3.89 -8.15
C SER A 28 -3.45 -2.39 -7.90
N ARG A 29 -2.46 -1.97 -7.10
CA ARG A 29 -2.24 -0.60 -6.57
C ARG A 29 -3.54 0.21 -6.44
N CYS A 30 -4.13 0.28 -5.25
CA CYS A 30 -5.32 1.13 -5.06
C CYS A 30 -5.05 2.58 -5.52
N TRP A 31 -6.12 3.29 -5.90
CA TRP A 31 -6.03 4.64 -6.46
C TRP A 31 -5.15 5.58 -5.62
N PRO A 32 -5.29 5.65 -4.28
CA PRO A 32 -4.40 6.46 -3.46
C PRO A 32 -2.91 6.07 -3.60
N CYS A 33 -2.60 4.78 -3.59
CA CYS A 33 -1.23 4.29 -3.76
C CYS A 33 -0.67 4.52 -5.18
N GLN A 34 -1.51 4.49 -6.21
CA GLN A 34 -1.10 4.79 -7.58
C GLN A 34 -0.64 6.25 -7.72
N PHE A 35 -1.26 7.17 -6.99
CA PHE A 35 -1.00 8.61 -7.05
C PHE A 35 -0.23 9.17 -5.86
N ASP A 36 0.46 8.31 -5.09
CA ASP A 36 1.29 8.70 -3.93
C ASP A 36 0.50 9.43 -2.82
N GLN A 37 -0.81 9.16 -2.71
CA GLN A 37 -1.72 9.69 -1.70
C GLN A 37 -1.95 8.67 -0.57
N HIS A 38 -0.90 7.96 -0.18
CA HIS A 38 -0.95 6.96 0.88
C HIS A 38 -0.55 7.54 2.24
N TYR A 39 -0.95 6.87 3.32
CA TYR A 39 -0.61 7.29 4.66
C TYR A 39 0.89 7.14 4.96
N ASP A 40 1.49 8.22 5.47
CA ASP A 40 2.85 8.30 6.00
C ASP A 40 2.82 9.13 7.31
N PRO A 41 3.02 8.53 8.50
CA PRO A 41 3.48 7.15 8.72
C PRO A 41 2.41 6.09 8.37
N PRO A 42 2.83 4.84 8.04
CA PRO A 42 1.92 3.73 7.77
C PRO A 42 0.94 3.48 8.92
N GLN A 43 -0.34 3.37 8.60
CA GLN A 43 -1.40 3.14 9.58
C GLN A 43 -2.56 2.36 8.96
N PRO A 44 -3.30 1.54 9.73
CA PRO A 44 -4.41 0.76 9.18
C PRO A 44 -5.47 1.65 8.52
N HIS A 45 -5.81 1.35 7.27
CA HIS A 45 -6.83 2.07 6.51
C HIS A 45 -7.55 1.12 5.53
N PRO A 46 -8.79 1.43 5.13
CA PRO A 46 -9.49 0.64 4.11
C PRO A 46 -8.78 0.73 2.76
N TRP A 47 -8.94 -0.31 1.94
CA TRP A 47 -8.39 -0.30 0.58
C TRP A 47 -9.20 0.55 -0.39
N ALA A 48 -10.51 0.67 -0.12
CA ALA A 48 -11.48 1.40 -0.92
C ALA A 48 -11.71 2.81 -0.38
N ASP A 49 -11.75 3.78 -1.28
CA ASP A 49 -12.09 5.17 -0.97
C ASP A 49 -13.59 5.45 -1.17
N ASP A 50 -14.00 6.71 -1.04
CA ASP A 50 -15.41 7.10 -1.17
C ASP A 50 -15.94 6.92 -2.61
N GLU A 51 -15.09 7.01 -3.63
CA GLU A 51 -15.48 6.79 -5.02
C GLU A 51 -15.79 5.30 -5.26
N ASP A 52 -14.96 4.40 -4.73
CA ASP A 52 -15.20 2.96 -4.77
C ASP A 52 -16.54 2.58 -4.10
N ARG A 53 -16.84 3.17 -2.94
CA ARG A 53 -18.10 2.93 -2.19
C ARG A 53 -19.32 3.50 -2.92
N ALA A 54 -19.19 4.72 -3.45
CA ALA A 54 -20.24 5.34 -4.24
C ALA A 54 -20.54 4.53 -5.50
N HIS A 55 -19.50 4.01 -6.17
CA HIS A 55 -19.65 3.14 -7.32
C HIS A 55 -20.36 1.82 -6.96
N ALA A 56 -19.95 1.16 -5.87
CA ALA A 56 -20.59 -0.07 -5.41
C ALA A 56 -22.08 0.15 -5.11
N THR A 57 -22.40 1.24 -4.40
CA THR A 57 -23.78 1.64 -4.11
C THR A 57 -24.59 1.89 -5.39
N ALA A 58 -24.03 2.66 -6.35
CA ALA A 58 -24.70 3.01 -7.59
C ALA A 58 -24.94 1.81 -8.51
N THR A 59 -24.11 0.76 -8.41
CA THR A 59 -24.19 -0.43 -9.27
C THR A 59 -24.82 -1.64 -8.59
N GLY A 60 -25.22 -1.52 -7.32
CA GLY A 60 -25.80 -2.62 -6.55
C GLY A 60 -24.79 -3.71 -6.16
N GLN A 61 -23.50 -3.39 -6.20
CA GLN A 61 -22.43 -4.28 -5.74
C GLN A 61 -22.34 -4.23 -4.21
N PRO A 62 -21.81 -5.29 -3.57
CA PRO A 62 -21.53 -5.27 -2.15
C PRO A 62 -20.58 -4.13 -1.77
N GLU A 63 -20.80 -3.54 -0.59
CA GLU A 63 -19.90 -2.52 -0.04
C GLU A 63 -18.47 -3.08 0.08
N PRO A 64 -17.46 -2.39 -0.45
CA PRO A 64 -16.07 -2.81 -0.28
C PRO A 64 -15.64 -2.66 1.18
N THR A 65 -15.31 -3.79 1.79
CA THR A 65 -14.85 -3.88 3.18
C THR A 65 -13.42 -4.41 3.28
N GLY A 66 -12.80 -4.24 4.45
CA GLY A 66 -11.45 -4.73 4.75
C GLY A 66 -10.35 -3.68 4.62
N ASN A 67 -9.19 -4.00 5.19
CA ASN A 67 -8.02 -3.13 5.19
C ASN A 67 -7.18 -3.30 3.93
N CYS A 68 -6.50 -2.23 3.54
CA CYS A 68 -5.49 -2.30 2.50
C CYS A 68 -4.37 -3.27 2.91
N ALA A 69 -3.93 -4.09 1.96
CA ALA A 69 -2.84 -5.05 2.17
C ALA A 69 -1.45 -4.44 1.90
N CYS A 70 -1.40 -3.19 1.44
CA CYS A 70 -0.14 -2.49 1.12
C CYS A 70 0.65 -2.14 2.38
N ARG A 71 1.95 -1.87 2.22
CA ARG A 71 2.83 -1.43 3.32
C ARG A 71 2.31 -0.18 4.03
N CYS A 72 1.68 0.75 3.32
CA CYS A 72 1.09 1.96 3.91
C CYS A 72 -0.04 1.69 4.92
N ALA A 73 -0.64 0.49 4.89
CA ALA A 73 -1.65 0.06 5.85
C ALA A 73 -1.11 -0.85 6.96
N LYS A 74 0.20 -1.16 6.94
CA LYS A 74 0.86 -2.03 7.91
C LYS A 74 1.85 -1.21 8.76
N PRO A 75 1.51 -0.92 10.03
CA PRO A 75 2.47 -0.33 10.97
C PRO A 75 3.77 -1.15 11.03
N GLU A 76 4.90 -0.52 11.35
CA GLU A 76 6.24 -1.14 11.31
C GLU A 76 6.37 -2.45 12.11
N ALA A 77 5.59 -2.62 13.19
CA ALA A 77 5.56 -3.85 13.98
C ALA A 77 4.94 -5.07 13.24
N GLU A 78 4.12 -4.82 12.21
CA GLU A 78 3.43 -5.83 11.40
C GLU A 78 4.05 -5.99 10.00
N ALA A 79 4.79 -4.99 9.52
CA ALA A 79 5.47 -5.05 8.22
C ALA A 79 6.67 -6.02 8.20
N GLN A 80 7.16 -6.47 9.37
CA GLN A 80 8.33 -7.34 9.55
C GLN A 80 7.99 -8.83 9.79
N ARG A 81 6.71 -9.23 9.70
CA ARG A 81 6.27 -10.62 9.88
C ARG A 81 6.11 -11.38 8.58
#